data_AF-A0A8S2VVF4-F1
#
_entry.id   AF-A0A8S2VVF4-F1
#
_cell.length_a   1.000
_cell.length_b   1.000
_cell.length_c   1.000
_cell.angle_alpha   90.00
_cell.angle_beta   90.00
_cell.angle_gamma   90.00
#
_symmetry.space_group_name_H-M   'P 1'
#
loop_
_entity.id
_entity.type
_entity.pdbx_description
1 polymer ?
#
loop_
_entity_poly.entity_id
_entity_poly.type
_entity_poly.pdbx_seq_one_letter_code
_entity_poly.pdbx_strand_id
1 'polypeptide(L)'
;MRCTNRYGAVGAVIFTLIALLLVLNQKHKSESETRQIINTFQRRLDYVSKLNTDNLQQLNIVKQQNFRLLRTLNSIKSCKQTQEQQRRNSTSLYEQHNDTNSTEQQFELNVIETSQNGFRLPSGLSYLKHLNGKTDLLSPQFRRTSNTNKQHINSNYTMIIGIPTVKREKQSYLIETVKSLIDNLNENELKQILIVCFIAEPYNIEYVRTTSQEIEKLYFEYIESGLLEIVAPPSEYYPDLENLKLTLNDNSDRVKWRTKQNYDFSYLMMYGLSRGKYYMQLEDDVITKPNYVHTIETFIAQQNTQDWFLLEFSSLGRLI
;
A
#
# COMPACT_ATOMS: atom_id res chain seq x y z
N MET A 1 25.43 -14.02 -19.87
CA MET A 1 25.74 -15.19 -18.99
C MET A 1 24.41 -15.84 -18.59
N ARG A 2 24.26 -17.14 -18.86
CA ARG A 2 23.02 -17.91 -18.64
C ARG A 2 22.72 -18.03 -17.14
N CYS A 3 21.54 -17.61 -16.69
CA CYS A 3 21.02 -17.97 -15.37
C CYS A 3 19.91 -19.00 -15.59
N THR A 4 20.22 -20.25 -15.23
CA THR A 4 19.36 -21.42 -15.46
C THR A 4 18.25 -21.52 -14.42
N ASN A 5 17.04 -21.79 -14.90
CA ASN A 5 15.85 -22.28 -14.19
C ASN A 5 16.19 -23.35 -13.14
N ARG A 6 16.52 -22.96 -11.89
CA ARG A 6 16.68 -23.90 -10.77
C ARG A 6 15.46 -23.99 -9.85
N TYR A 7 14.54 -23.03 -9.89
CA TYR A 7 13.39 -23.02 -8.96
C TYR A 7 12.17 -23.80 -9.45
N GLY A 8 11.96 -23.91 -10.76
CA GLY A 8 10.93 -24.81 -11.33
C GLY A 8 11.22 -26.28 -11.03
N ALA A 9 12.50 -26.66 -10.97
CA ALA A 9 12.90 -28.04 -10.69
C ALA A 9 12.68 -28.43 -9.22
N VAL A 10 12.95 -27.55 -8.25
CA VAL A 10 12.83 -27.91 -6.82
C VAL A 10 11.36 -28.02 -6.38
N GLY A 11 10.49 -27.11 -6.84
CA GLY A 11 9.04 -27.20 -6.58
C GLY A 11 8.39 -28.39 -7.27
N ALA A 12 8.77 -28.68 -8.52
CA ALA A 12 8.31 -29.87 -9.23
C ALA A 12 8.79 -31.16 -8.55
N VAL A 13 10.06 -31.21 -8.11
CA VAL A 13 10.65 -32.39 -7.45
C VAL A 13 9.97 -32.68 -6.11
N ILE A 14 9.73 -31.66 -5.27
CA ILE A 14 9.04 -31.83 -3.98
C ILE A 14 7.58 -32.27 -4.17
N PHE A 15 6.88 -31.70 -5.15
CA PHE A 15 5.49 -32.09 -5.46
C PHE A 15 5.42 -33.50 -6.06
N THR A 16 6.38 -33.89 -6.91
CA THR A 16 6.48 -35.27 -7.43
C THR A 16 6.79 -36.27 -6.34
N LEU A 17 7.63 -35.92 -5.34
CA LEU A 17 7.95 -36.78 -4.19
C LEU A 17 6.74 -36.97 -3.26
N ILE A 18 5.97 -35.91 -3.00
CA ILE A 18 4.73 -35.99 -2.21
C ILE A 18 3.64 -36.79 -2.95
N ALA A 19 3.52 -36.61 -4.27
CA ALA A 19 2.61 -37.41 -5.09
C ALA A 19 3.02 -38.90 -5.15
N LEU A 20 4.33 -39.20 -5.25
CA LEU A 20 4.85 -40.57 -5.22
C LEU A 20 4.60 -41.24 -3.85
N LEU A 21 4.79 -40.50 -2.76
CA LEU A 21 4.50 -40.95 -1.39
C LEU A 21 3.01 -41.21 -1.16
N LEU A 22 2.12 -40.39 -1.73
CA LEU A 22 0.67 -40.59 -1.64
C LEU A 22 0.17 -41.79 -2.49
N VAL A 23 0.83 -42.06 -3.63
CA VAL A 23 0.54 -43.22 -4.49
C VAL A 23 1.05 -44.53 -3.88
N LEU A 24 2.23 -44.52 -3.24
CA LEU A 24 2.81 -45.71 -2.60
C LEU A 24 2.12 -46.11 -1.29
N ASN A 25 1.41 -45.18 -0.64
CA ASN A 25 0.78 -45.41 0.67
C ASN A 25 -0.70 -45.85 0.59
N GLN A 26 -1.25 -46.09 -0.60
CA GLN A 26 -2.61 -46.63 -0.76
C GLN A 26 -2.56 -48.08 -1.23
N LYS A 27 -2.53 -49.01 -0.26
CA LYS A 27 -2.83 -50.42 -0.53
C LYS A 27 -4.27 -50.53 -1.04
N HIS A 28 -4.42 -51.00 -2.28
CA HIS A 28 -5.65 -51.26 -3.03
C HIS A 28 -6.51 -50.04 -3.41
N LYS A 29 -6.12 -49.36 -4.51
CA LYS A 29 -7.07 -48.67 -5.39
C LYS A 29 -6.90 -49.10 -6.84
N SER A 30 -8.01 -49.16 -7.58
CA SER A 30 -8.01 -49.55 -8.99
C SER A 30 -7.22 -48.54 -9.83
N GLU A 31 -6.52 -49.02 -10.86
CA GLU A 31 -5.69 -48.16 -11.74
C GLU A 31 -6.49 -47.01 -12.36
N SER A 32 -7.79 -47.21 -12.57
CA SER A 32 -8.74 -46.21 -13.07
C SER A 32 -8.94 -45.04 -12.09
N GLU A 33 -9.05 -45.31 -10.79
CA GLU A 33 -9.19 -44.27 -9.76
C GLU A 33 -7.92 -43.44 -9.62
N THR A 34 -6.75 -44.09 -9.66
CA THR A 34 -5.46 -43.40 -9.63
C THR A 34 -5.30 -42.48 -10.84
N ARG A 35 -5.69 -42.94 -12.04
CA ARG A 35 -5.69 -42.10 -13.27
C ARG A 35 -6.66 -40.92 -13.16
N GLN A 36 -7.84 -41.11 -12.56
CA GLN A 36 -8.80 -40.04 -12.36
C GLN A 36 -8.30 -38.97 -11.38
N ILE A 37 -7.63 -39.39 -10.31
CA ILE A 37 -6.98 -38.50 -9.35
C ILE A 37 -5.85 -37.70 -10.02
N ILE A 38 -4.99 -38.35 -10.79
CA ILE A 38 -3.90 -37.70 -11.55
C ILE A 38 -4.46 -36.67 -12.53
N ASN A 39 -5.49 -37.03 -13.30
CA ASN A 39 -6.13 -36.11 -14.24
C ASN A 39 -6.77 -34.91 -13.53
N THR A 40 -7.34 -35.12 -12.34
CA THR A 40 -7.90 -34.03 -11.52
C THR A 40 -6.81 -33.08 -11.03
N PHE A 41 -5.67 -33.62 -10.60
CA PHE A 41 -4.52 -32.79 -10.20
C PHE A 41 -3.92 -32.02 -11.37
N GLN A 42 -3.79 -32.63 -12.55
CA GLN A 42 -3.31 -31.94 -13.75
C GLN A 42 -4.21 -30.75 -14.12
N ARG A 43 -5.54 -30.93 -14.12
CA ARG A 43 -6.47 -29.82 -14.37
C ARG A 43 -6.35 -28.70 -13.36
N ARG A 44 -6.11 -29.03 -12.07
CA ARG A 44 -5.89 -28.02 -11.03
C ARG A 44 -4.58 -27.27 -11.22
N LEU A 45 -3.52 -27.95 -11.63
CA LEU A 45 -2.24 -27.32 -11.95
C LEU A 45 -2.36 -26.39 -13.15
N ASP A 46 -3.03 -26.82 -14.22
CA ASP A 46 -3.28 -26.00 -15.41
C ASP A 46 -4.12 -24.76 -15.08
N TYR A 47 -5.15 -24.92 -14.23
CA TYR A 47 -5.97 -23.82 -13.75
C TYR A 47 -5.15 -22.78 -12.96
N VAL A 48 -4.34 -23.24 -12.00
CA VAL A 48 -3.48 -22.35 -11.19
C VAL A 48 -2.45 -21.64 -12.07
N SER A 49 -1.85 -22.34 -13.03
CA SER A 49 -0.91 -21.75 -13.99
C SER A 49 -1.56 -20.65 -14.84
N LYS A 50 -2.77 -20.91 -15.34
CA LYS A 50 -3.56 -19.93 -16.10
C LYS A 50 -3.90 -18.71 -15.25
N LEU A 51 -4.39 -18.93 -14.03
CA LEU A 51 -4.72 -17.85 -13.10
C LEU A 51 -3.49 -16.97 -12.78
N ASN A 52 -2.32 -17.59 -12.60
CA ASN A 52 -1.09 -16.86 -12.35
C ASN A 52 -0.66 -16.02 -13.57
N THR A 53 -0.88 -16.56 -14.78
CA THR A 53 -0.65 -15.84 -16.04
C THR A 53 -1.60 -14.66 -16.20
N ASP A 54 -2.88 -14.85 -15.91
CA ASP A 54 -3.90 -13.79 -15.97
C ASP A 54 -3.60 -12.67 -14.95
N ASN A 55 -3.18 -13.03 -13.73
CA ASN A 55 -2.74 -12.05 -12.72
C ASN A 55 -1.51 -11.26 -13.17
N LEU A 56 -0.52 -11.92 -13.80
CA LEU A 56 0.65 -11.24 -14.38
C LEU A 56 0.26 -10.30 -15.52
N GLN A 57 -0.69 -10.68 -16.37
CA GLN A 57 -1.22 -9.82 -17.43
C GLN A 57 -1.94 -8.60 -16.85
N GLN A 58 -2.81 -8.80 -15.86
CA GLN A 58 -3.48 -7.71 -15.13
C GLN A 58 -2.46 -6.75 -14.51
N LEU A 59 -1.44 -7.28 -13.86
CA LEU A 59 -0.36 -6.48 -13.28
C LEU A 59 0.39 -5.67 -14.34
N ASN A 60 0.67 -6.26 -15.50
CA ASN A 60 1.31 -5.55 -16.61
C ASN A 60 0.42 -4.45 -17.20
N ILE A 61 -0.89 -4.67 -17.31
CA ILE A 61 -1.85 -3.66 -17.75
C ILE A 61 -1.89 -2.49 -16.76
N VAL A 62 -2.01 -2.78 -15.46
CA VAL A 62 -2.01 -1.76 -14.40
C VAL A 62 -0.69 -0.99 -14.40
N LYS A 63 0.45 -1.69 -14.50
CA LYS A 63 1.77 -1.05 -14.66
C LYS A 63 1.77 -0.11 -15.85
N GLN A 64 1.33 -0.57 -17.03
CA GLN A 64 1.31 0.25 -18.24
C GLN A 64 0.39 1.47 -18.12
N GLN A 65 -0.78 1.33 -17.50
CA GLN A 65 -1.70 2.43 -17.22
C GLN A 65 -1.06 3.45 -16.27
N ASN A 66 -0.39 2.99 -15.21
CA ASN A 66 0.29 3.87 -14.26
C ASN A 66 1.51 4.57 -14.89
N PHE A 67 2.25 3.90 -15.78
CA PHE A 67 3.31 4.54 -16.58
C PHE A 67 2.77 5.69 -17.46
N ARG A 68 1.59 5.50 -18.06
CA ARG A 68 0.94 6.56 -18.86
C ARG A 68 0.52 7.74 -17.97
N LEU A 69 -0.03 7.45 -16.79
CA LEU A 69 -0.36 8.47 -15.78
C LEU A 69 0.90 9.24 -15.35
N LEU A 70 2.01 8.55 -15.04
CA LEU A 70 3.24 9.18 -14.59
C LEU A 70 3.87 10.08 -15.66
N ARG A 71 3.91 9.64 -16.92
CA ARG A 71 4.36 10.49 -18.05
C ARG A 71 3.50 11.74 -18.19
N THR A 72 2.19 11.60 -17.98
CA THR A 72 1.26 12.72 -18.04
C THR A 72 1.50 13.69 -16.88
N LEU A 73 1.68 13.18 -15.66
CA LEU A 73 2.00 13.99 -14.48
C LEU A 73 3.35 14.72 -14.63
N ASN A 74 4.38 14.07 -15.15
CA ASN A 74 5.68 14.70 -15.41
C ASN A 74 5.59 15.78 -16.50
N SER A 75 4.78 15.55 -17.54
CA SER A 75 4.50 16.56 -18.58
C SER A 75 3.69 17.75 -18.03
N ILE A 76 2.80 17.51 -17.06
CA ILE A 76 2.08 18.58 -16.36
C ILE A 76 3.03 19.36 -15.45
N LYS A 77 3.94 18.70 -14.73
CA LYS A 77 4.96 19.36 -13.89
C LYS A 77 5.86 20.27 -14.70
N SER A 78 6.34 19.84 -15.87
CA SER A 78 7.17 20.68 -16.74
C SER A 78 6.37 21.86 -17.33
N CYS A 79 5.09 21.66 -17.65
CA CYS A 79 4.20 22.74 -18.07
C CYS A 79 3.97 23.79 -16.96
N LYS A 80 3.77 23.36 -15.70
CA LYS A 80 3.63 24.27 -14.55
C LYS A 80 4.91 25.08 -14.28
N GLN A 81 6.08 24.47 -14.40
CA GLN A 81 7.36 25.20 -14.28
C GLN A 81 7.50 26.29 -15.37
N THR A 82 7.02 26.01 -16.58
CA THR A 82 7.01 26.96 -17.69
C THR A 82 6.01 28.10 -17.46
N GLN A 83 4.84 27.80 -16.89
CA GLN A 83 3.82 28.80 -16.52
C GLN A 83 4.23 29.66 -15.32
N GLU A 84 4.93 29.10 -14.33
CA GLU A 84 5.48 29.87 -13.19
C GLU A 84 6.61 30.81 -13.62
N GLN A 85 7.45 30.42 -14.59
CA GLN A 85 8.42 31.33 -15.22
C GLN A 85 7.72 32.45 -16.01
N GLN A 86 6.64 32.15 -16.73
CA GLN A 86 5.85 33.17 -17.42
C GLN A 86 5.13 34.11 -16.45
N ARG A 87 4.61 33.59 -15.32
CA ARG A 87 4.04 34.40 -14.23
C ARG A 87 5.08 35.30 -13.59
N ARG A 88 6.27 34.79 -13.22
CA ARG A 88 7.36 35.62 -12.68
C ARG A 88 7.81 36.74 -13.63
N ASN A 89 7.73 36.53 -14.94
CA ASN A 89 8.01 37.56 -15.94
C ASN A 89 6.88 38.60 -16.08
N SER A 90 5.67 38.29 -15.61
CA SER A 90 4.52 39.20 -15.65
C SER A 90 4.21 39.87 -14.30
N THR A 91 4.71 39.34 -13.18
CA THR A 91 4.58 39.97 -11.85
C THR A 91 5.48 41.19 -11.63
N SER A 92 6.37 41.56 -12.57
CA SER A 92 7.14 42.81 -12.49
C SER A 92 6.35 44.08 -12.84
N LEU A 93 5.04 43.97 -13.12
CA LEU A 93 4.24 45.09 -13.64
C LEU A 93 2.98 45.47 -12.87
N TYR A 94 2.53 44.75 -11.83
CA TYR A 94 1.35 45.16 -11.05
C TYR A 94 1.40 44.68 -9.59
N GLU A 95 1.90 45.53 -8.71
CA GLU A 95 1.58 45.50 -7.27
C GLU A 95 0.54 46.60 -6.98
N GLN A 96 -0.63 46.23 -6.47
CA GLN A 96 -1.39 47.00 -5.46
C GLN A 96 -2.71 46.29 -5.08
N HIS A 97 -2.85 45.96 -3.78
CA HIS A 97 -4.07 45.84 -2.97
C HIS A 97 -5.14 44.78 -3.38
N ASN A 98 -5.76 43.97 -2.50
CA ASN A 98 -6.12 44.12 -1.08
C ASN A 98 -6.25 42.76 -0.36
N ASP A 99 -6.05 42.80 0.95
CA ASP A 99 -6.39 41.76 1.93
C ASP A 99 -7.90 41.52 2.07
N THR A 100 -8.31 40.29 2.35
CA THR A 100 -9.38 39.96 3.32
C THR A 100 -9.29 38.50 3.75
N ASN A 101 -9.37 38.28 5.07
CA ASN A 101 -9.29 37.01 5.78
C ASN A 101 -10.58 36.17 5.64
N SER A 102 -10.43 34.87 5.41
CA SER A 102 -11.33 33.85 5.96
C SER A 102 -10.61 32.50 6.03
N THR A 103 -10.39 32.04 7.26
CA THR A 103 -9.64 30.85 7.65
C THR A 103 -10.52 29.60 7.54
N GLU A 104 -10.52 28.93 6.39
CA GLU A 104 -11.00 27.55 6.25
C GLU A 104 -10.02 26.79 5.35
N GLN A 105 -9.04 26.10 5.96
CA GLN A 105 -8.15 25.21 5.23
C GLN A 105 -8.91 23.92 4.90
N GLN A 106 -9.69 24.00 3.83
CA GLN A 106 -10.15 22.82 3.10
C GLN A 106 -8.92 22.03 2.65
N PHE A 107 -8.98 20.71 2.82
CA PHE A 107 -8.05 19.74 2.24
C PHE A 107 -8.16 19.86 0.70
N GLU A 108 -7.46 20.82 0.11
CA GLU A 108 -7.39 20.96 -1.34
C GLU A 108 -6.53 19.81 -1.89
N LEU A 109 -7.21 18.71 -2.22
CA LEU A 109 -6.74 17.74 -3.21
C LEU A 109 -6.71 18.42 -4.59
N ASN A 110 -5.78 19.37 -4.78
CA ASN A 110 -5.49 19.99 -6.07
C ASN A 110 -4.70 19.03 -6.99
N VAL A 111 -5.29 17.86 -7.24
CA VAL A 111 -4.98 17.03 -8.42
C VAL A 111 -6.03 17.28 -9.51
N ILE A 112 -6.85 18.33 -9.38
CA ILE A 112 -7.76 18.80 -10.43
C ILE A 112 -7.23 20.11 -11.01
N GLU A 113 -6.17 20.04 -11.81
CA GLU A 113 -5.87 21.11 -12.77
C GLU A 113 -5.84 20.52 -14.18
N THR A 114 -6.99 20.73 -14.83
CA THR A 114 -7.22 20.92 -16.27
C THR A 114 -6.01 20.70 -17.19
N SER A 115 -6.03 19.59 -17.94
CA SER A 115 -5.38 19.55 -19.24
C SER A 115 -6.13 20.52 -20.17
N GLN A 116 -5.40 21.37 -20.91
CA GLN A 116 -5.99 22.30 -21.88
C GLN A 116 -6.66 21.60 -23.10
N ASN A 117 -6.78 20.26 -23.08
CA ASN A 117 -7.40 19.45 -24.12
C ASN A 117 -8.76 18.84 -23.72
N GLY A 118 -9.40 19.31 -22.64
CA GLY A 118 -10.73 18.83 -22.23
C GLY A 118 -10.78 17.36 -21.75
N PHE A 119 -9.69 16.61 -21.86
CA PHE A 119 -9.57 15.23 -21.41
C PHE A 119 -9.12 15.19 -19.94
N ARG A 120 -10.07 14.89 -19.04
CA ARG A 120 -9.76 14.62 -17.62
C ARG A 120 -9.43 13.14 -17.46
N LEU A 121 -8.20 12.84 -17.04
CA LEU A 121 -7.87 11.50 -16.57
C LEU A 121 -8.65 11.24 -15.28
N PRO A 122 -9.34 10.09 -15.15
CA PRO A 122 -10.02 9.76 -13.91
C PRO A 122 -9.00 9.71 -12.76
N SER A 123 -9.28 10.43 -11.66
CA SER A 123 -8.46 10.36 -10.45
C SER A 123 -8.54 8.97 -9.84
N GLY A 124 -7.60 8.58 -8.96
CA GLY A 124 -7.70 7.31 -8.22
C GLY A 124 -9.05 7.16 -7.49
N LEU A 125 -9.62 8.27 -7.02
CA LEU A 125 -10.95 8.37 -6.42
C LEU A 125 -12.10 7.98 -7.36
N SER A 126 -11.93 8.08 -8.67
CA SER A 126 -12.95 7.66 -9.64
C SER A 126 -13.22 6.15 -9.61
N TYR A 127 -12.26 5.35 -9.12
CA TYR A 127 -12.44 3.92 -8.88
C TYR A 127 -13.18 3.65 -7.56
N LEU A 128 -13.23 4.63 -6.64
CA LEU A 128 -13.95 4.60 -5.37
C LEU A 128 -15.29 5.34 -5.49
N LYS A 129 -16.17 4.86 -6.39
CA LYS A 129 -17.43 5.55 -6.74
C LYS A 129 -18.35 5.84 -5.55
N HIS A 130 -18.32 5.00 -4.51
CA HIS A 130 -19.11 5.18 -3.29
C HIS A 130 -18.66 6.37 -2.44
N LEU A 131 -17.45 6.91 -2.70
CA LEU A 131 -16.90 8.12 -2.07
C LEU A 131 -17.15 9.39 -2.90
N ASN A 132 -17.86 9.29 -4.02
CA ASN A 132 -18.13 10.46 -4.85
C ASN A 132 -18.92 11.52 -4.06
N GLY A 133 -18.35 12.71 -3.94
CA GLY A 133 -18.91 13.81 -3.12
C GLY A 133 -18.72 13.66 -1.60
N LYS A 134 -18.01 12.62 -1.12
CA LYS A 134 -17.77 12.34 0.30
C LYS A 134 -16.27 12.45 0.65
N THR A 135 -15.72 13.64 0.49
CA THR A 135 -14.28 13.90 0.73
C THR A 135 -13.91 13.89 2.21
N ASP A 136 -14.88 14.14 3.08
CA ASP A 136 -14.78 14.00 4.54
C ASP A 136 -14.35 12.59 4.97
N LEU A 137 -14.80 11.57 4.25
CA LEU A 137 -14.45 10.16 4.51
C LEU A 137 -13.00 9.81 4.20
N LEU A 138 -12.25 10.71 3.58
CA LEU A 138 -10.81 10.56 3.35
C LEU A 138 -9.97 11.05 4.54
N SER A 139 -10.62 11.72 5.50
CA SER A 139 -10.00 12.12 6.75
C SER A 139 -10.19 11.03 7.81
N PRO A 140 -9.14 10.70 8.58
CA PRO A 140 -9.25 9.71 9.66
C PRO A 140 -10.29 10.11 10.70
N GLN A 141 -11.12 9.15 11.10
CA GLN A 141 -12.04 9.31 12.22
C GLN A 141 -11.29 9.37 13.55
N PHE A 142 -10.20 8.61 13.65
CA PHE A 142 -9.27 8.67 14.77
C PHE A 142 -7.88 9.05 14.25
N ARG A 143 -7.21 9.97 14.94
CA ARG A 143 -5.85 10.37 14.63
C ARG A 143 -5.11 10.75 15.92
N ARG A 144 -3.95 10.13 16.14
CA ARG A 144 -2.95 10.53 17.13
C ARG A 144 -1.65 10.86 16.42
N THR A 145 -1.23 12.12 16.51
CA THR A 145 0.03 12.68 16.00
C THR A 145 0.64 13.56 17.08
N SER A 146 1.90 14.00 16.91
CA SER A 146 2.54 15.00 17.78
C SER A 146 1.62 16.17 18.14
N ASN A 147 1.58 16.53 19.43
CA ASN A 147 0.81 17.67 19.93
C ASN A 147 1.60 18.98 19.84
N THR A 148 2.93 18.87 19.87
CA THR A 148 3.86 20.00 19.95
C THR A 148 4.22 20.53 18.56
N ASN A 149 4.26 19.66 17.55
CA ASN A 149 4.73 19.98 16.21
C ASN A 149 3.59 20.01 15.17
N LYS A 150 2.70 21.01 15.25
CA LYS A 150 1.65 21.25 14.23
C LYS A 150 2.18 21.47 12.81
N GLN A 151 3.49 21.73 12.65
CA GLN A 151 4.15 21.89 11.35
C GLN A 151 4.32 20.57 10.58
N HIS A 152 4.16 19.40 11.23
CA HIS A 152 4.52 18.13 10.58
C HIS A 152 3.49 17.55 9.61
N ILE A 153 2.27 18.10 9.57
CA ILE A 153 1.26 17.70 8.57
C ILE A 153 1.74 18.06 7.15
N ASN A 154 2.67 19.01 7.02
CA ASN A 154 3.31 19.44 5.77
C ASN A 154 4.79 19.03 5.64
N SER A 155 5.28 18.08 6.44
CA SER A 155 6.68 17.63 6.32
C SER A 155 6.88 16.86 5.02
N ASN A 156 7.99 17.14 4.33
CA ASN A 156 8.41 16.38 3.16
C ASN A 156 9.29 15.21 3.60
N TYR A 157 8.68 14.12 4.06
CA TYR A 157 9.40 12.91 4.46
C TYR A 157 10.05 12.25 3.24
N THR A 158 11.20 11.60 3.42
CA THR A 158 11.78 10.78 2.35
C THR A 158 10.92 9.53 2.10
N MET A 159 10.44 8.90 3.18
CA MET A 159 9.64 7.67 3.10
C MET A 159 8.51 7.66 4.12
N ILE A 160 7.32 7.24 3.66
CA ILE A 160 6.18 6.91 4.51
C ILE A 160 6.07 5.38 4.58
N ILE A 161 5.97 4.83 5.79
CA ILE A 161 5.82 3.41 6.05
C ILE A 161 4.42 3.17 6.61
N GLY A 162 3.53 2.58 5.81
CA GLY A 162 2.16 2.26 6.23
C GLY A 162 2.05 0.83 6.77
N ILE A 163 1.53 0.68 7.99
CA ILE A 163 1.32 -0.61 8.66
C ILE A 163 -0.15 -0.76 9.05
N PRO A 164 -0.95 -1.53 8.30
CA PRO A 164 -2.33 -1.82 8.63
C PRO A 164 -2.40 -2.97 9.62
N THR A 165 -3.18 -2.79 10.69
CA THR A 165 -3.48 -3.83 11.67
C THR A 165 -4.97 -4.05 11.77
N VAL A 166 -5.33 -5.28 12.13
CA VAL A 166 -6.70 -5.77 12.32
C VAL A 166 -6.72 -6.59 13.59
N LYS A 167 -7.89 -6.66 14.24
CA LYS A 167 -8.02 -7.38 15.50
C LYS A 167 -7.78 -8.87 15.27
N ARG A 168 -6.77 -9.41 15.94
CA ARG A 168 -6.49 -10.85 16.00
C ARG A 168 -7.02 -11.45 17.29
N GLU A 169 -7.44 -12.71 17.24
CA GLU A 169 -7.98 -13.42 18.41
C GLU A 169 -6.90 -13.82 19.44
N LYS A 170 -5.65 -14.00 19.00
CA LYS A 170 -4.58 -14.59 19.82
C LYS A 170 -3.56 -13.57 20.32
N GLN A 171 -2.83 -12.94 19.40
CA GLN A 171 -1.74 -12.01 19.70
C GLN A 171 -1.69 -10.91 18.63
N SER A 172 -1.38 -9.69 19.06
CA SER A 172 -1.06 -8.57 18.18
C SER A 172 0.45 -8.55 17.90
N TYR A 173 0.84 -8.62 16.63
CA TYR A 173 2.25 -8.52 16.21
C TYR A 173 2.70 -7.06 15.97
N LEU A 174 1.75 -6.11 15.97
CA LEU A 174 2.02 -4.72 15.63
C LEU A 174 3.12 -4.10 16.51
N ILE A 175 3.08 -4.35 17.82
CA ILE A 175 4.05 -3.78 18.75
C ILE A 175 5.47 -4.30 18.45
N GLU A 176 5.61 -5.59 18.15
CA GLU A 176 6.90 -6.19 17.78
C GLU A 176 7.41 -5.63 16.45
N THR A 177 6.53 -5.45 15.47
CA THR A 177 6.85 -4.84 14.17
C THR A 177 7.30 -3.39 14.31
N VAL A 178 6.54 -2.56 15.06
CA VAL A 178 6.89 -1.15 15.31
C VAL A 178 8.22 -1.06 16.08
N LYS A 179 8.41 -1.91 17.09
CA LYS A 179 9.68 -1.99 17.82
C LYS A 179 10.83 -2.30 16.87
N SER A 180 10.70 -3.36 16.06
CA SER A 180 11.74 -3.79 15.14
C SER A 180 12.08 -2.69 14.12
N LEU A 181 11.06 -2.00 13.58
CA LEU A 181 11.25 -0.89 12.66
C LEU A 181 12.06 0.24 13.30
N ILE A 182 11.69 0.66 14.51
CA ILE A 182 12.34 1.80 15.20
C ILE A 182 13.76 1.44 15.63
N ASP A 183 13.97 0.26 16.23
CA ASP A 183 15.27 -0.19 16.74
C ASP A 183 16.35 -0.26 15.64
N ASN A 184 15.95 -0.44 14.39
CA ASN A 184 16.85 -0.61 13.24
C ASN A 184 17.07 0.68 12.44
N LEU A 185 16.63 1.84 12.94
CA LEU A 185 16.85 3.16 12.34
C LEU A 185 18.08 3.85 12.92
N ASN A 186 18.75 4.65 12.09
CA ASN A 186 19.76 5.60 12.54
C ASN A 186 19.17 7.01 12.81
N GLU A 187 19.95 7.87 13.46
CA GLU A 187 19.51 9.22 13.88
C GLU A 187 19.01 10.13 12.73
N ASN A 188 19.55 9.94 11.52
CA ASN A 188 19.10 10.71 10.36
C ASN A 188 17.77 10.17 9.84
N GLU A 189 17.62 8.85 9.76
CA GLU A 189 16.40 8.19 9.32
C GLU A 189 15.22 8.51 10.24
N LEU A 190 15.45 8.59 11.56
CA LEU A 190 14.44 8.98 12.55
C LEU A 190 13.76 10.34 12.24
N LYS A 191 14.44 11.23 11.52
CA LYS A 191 13.92 12.56 11.14
C LYS A 191 13.32 12.61 9.75
N GLN A 192 13.59 11.61 8.91
CA GLN A 192 13.27 11.61 7.49
C GLN A 192 12.16 10.64 7.10
N ILE A 193 11.75 9.75 8.02
CA ILE A 193 10.66 8.81 7.76
C ILE A 193 9.45 9.10 8.66
N LEU A 194 8.29 8.66 8.19
CA LEU A 194 7.07 8.59 8.97
C LEU A 194 6.54 7.16 8.96
N ILE A 195 6.33 6.58 10.12
CA ILE A 195 5.62 5.32 10.32
C ILE A 195 4.16 5.63 10.66
N VAL A 196 3.22 5.06 9.90
CA VAL A 196 1.79 5.23 10.11
C VAL A 196 1.19 3.88 10.48
N CYS A 197 0.84 3.72 11.76
CA CYS A 197 0.06 2.60 12.25
C CYS A 197 -1.43 2.84 11.96
N PHE A 198 -1.98 2.04 11.05
CA PHE A 198 -3.37 2.12 10.62
C PHE A 198 -4.20 1.03 11.28
N ILE A 199 -5.07 1.41 12.22
CA ILE A 199 -5.96 0.48 12.89
C ILE A 199 -7.22 0.31 12.04
N ALA A 200 -7.27 -0.77 11.26
CA ALA A 200 -8.31 -1.06 10.28
C ALA A 200 -9.55 -1.73 10.89
N GLU A 201 -9.96 -1.29 12.08
CA GLU A 201 -11.10 -1.81 12.84
C GLU A 201 -12.17 -0.72 13.04
N PRO A 202 -12.72 -0.15 11.96
CA PRO A 202 -13.58 1.04 12.03
C PRO A 202 -14.88 0.81 12.81
N TYR A 203 -15.33 -0.45 12.91
CA TYR A 203 -16.55 -0.83 13.63
C TYR A 203 -16.29 -1.15 15.11
N ASN A 204 -15.03 -1.14 15.55
CA ASN A 204 -14.64 -1.48 16.91
C ASN A 204 -13.83 -0.33 17.55
N ILE A 205 -14.54 0.73 17.91
CA ILE A 205 -13.95 1.95 18.49
C ILE A 205 -13.13 1.65 19.75
N GLU A 206 -13.60 0.71 20.58
CA GLU A 206 -12.89 0.33 21.80
C GLU A 206 -11.54 -0.34 21.49
N TYR A 207 -11.49 -1.19 20.47
CA TYR A 207 -10.22 -1.76 19.99
C TYR A 207 -9.28 -0.67 19.46
N VAL A 208 -9.78 0.26 18.64
CA VAL A 208 -9.00 1.42 18.16
C VAL A 208 -8.40 2.20 19.34
N ARG A 209 -9.22 2.52 20.34
CA ARG A 209 -8.81 3.28 21.52
C ARG A 209 -7.75 2.56 22.34
N THR A 210 -7.99 1.28 22.64
CA THR A 210 -7.09 0.45 23.48
C THR A 210 -5.75 0.21 22.80
N THR A 211 -5.76 -0.18 21.52
CA THR A 211 -4.52 -0.36 20.75
C THR A 211 -3.77 0.96 20.58
N SER A 212 -4.47 2.08 20.32
CA SER A 212 -3.80 3.38 20.24
C SER A 212 -3.14 3.77 21.57
N GLN A 213 -3.79 3.53 22.71
CA GLN A 213 -3.23 3.83 24.02
C GLN A 213 -2.02 2.95 24.35
N GLU A 214 -2.02 1.69 23.93
CA GLU A 214 -0.89 0.79 24.09
C GLU A 214 0.34 1.28 23.29
N ILE A 215 0.15 1.62 22.02
CA ILE A 215 1.22 2.18 21.17
C ILE A 215 1.71 3.51 21.75
N GLU A 216 0.80 4.40 22.16
CA GLU A 216 1.16 5.70 22.74
C GLU A 216 1.97 5.54 24.02
N LYS A 217 1.59 4.61 24.91
CA LYS A 217 2.33 4.34 26.14
C LYS A 217 3.77 3.89 25.88
N LEU A 218 4.00 3.09 24.84
CA LEU A 218 5.32 2.52 24.52
C LEU A 218 6.19 3.45 23.67
N TYR A 219 5.58 4.26 22.81
CA TYR A 219 6.28 5.02 21.77
C TYR A 219 5.95 6.53 21.80
N PHE A 220 5.55 7.06 22.96
CA PHE A 220 5.17 8.47 23.13
C PHE A 220 6.19 9.44 22.53
N GLU A 221 7.48 9.25 22.82
CA GLU A 221 8.55 10.12 22.32
C GLU A 221 8.65 10.12 20.79
N TYR A 222 8.42 8.97 20.15
CA TYR A 222 8.42 8.83 18.69
C TYR A 222 7.17 9.44 18.04
N ILE A 223 6.05 9.46 18.76
CA ILE A 223 4.84 10.16 18.30
C ILE A 223 5.06 11.67 18.38
N GLU A 224 5.60 12.17 19.49
CA GLU A 224 5.85 13.60 19.67
C GLU A 224 6.96 14.13 18.75
N SER A 225 7.97 13.31 18.40
CA SER A 225 9.00 13.67 17.41
C SER A 225 8.47 13.72 15.98
N GLY A 226 7.28 13.15 15.72
CA GLY A 226 6.70 13.06 14.37
C GLY A 226 7.22 11.88 13.54
N LEU A 227 7.88 10.90 14.16
CA LEU A 227 8.27 9.63 13.53
C LEU A 227 7.09 8.67 13.41
N LEU A 228 6.17 8.66 14.37
CA LEU A 228 5.08 7.69 14.46
C LEU A 228 3.71 8.39 14.51
N GLU A 229 2.76 7.91 13.72
CA GLU A 229 1.37 8.32 13.77
C GLU A 229 0.45 7.10 13.89
N ILE A 230 -0.68 7.30 14.57
CA ILE A 230 -1.73 6.28 14.70
C ILE A 230 -3.00 6.84 14.09
N VAL A 231 -3.61 6.12 13.16
CA VAL A 231 -4.83 6.55 12.48
C VAL A 231 -5.83 5.40 12.32
N ALA A 232 -7.12 5.73 12.32
CA ALA A 232 -8.18 4.80 11.97
C ALA A 232 -9.16 5.47 10.99
N PRO A 233 -9.68 4.73 10.00
CA PRO A 233 -10.59 5.27 9.00
C PRO A 233 -12.01 5.42 9.56
N PRO A 234 -12.84 6.32 9.01
CA PRO A 234 -14.28 6.28 9.26
C PRO A 234 -14.90 5.01 8.71
N SER A 235 -15.90 4.47 9.38
CA SER A 235 -16.58 3.24 8.95
C SER A 235 -17.27 3.36 7.59
N GLU A 236 -17.74 4.56 7.28
CA GLU A 236 -18.45 4.92 6.06
C GLU A 236 -17.53 4.99 4.84
N TYR A 237 -16.20 4.98 5.04
CA TYR A 237 -15.24 4.86 3.95
C TYR A 237 -15.40 3.54 3.19
N TYR A 238 -15.85 2.48 3.85
CA TYR A 238 -16.04 1.17 3.23
C TYR A 238 -17.41 1.10 2.54
N PRO A 239 -17.50 0.53 1.33
CA PRO A 239 -18.80 0.23 0.73
C PRO A 239 -19.47 -0.94 1.44
N ASP A 240 -20.68 -1.30 1.02
CA ASP A 240 -21.29 -2.58 1.39
C ASP A 240 -20.40 -3.75 0.91
N LEU A 241 -19.95 -4.57 1.86
CA LEU A 241 -19.08 -5.73 1.62
C LEU A 241 -19.82 -7.07 1.72
N GLU A 242 -21.16 -7.08 1.89
CA GLU A 242 -21.92 -8.33 1.97
C GLU A 242 -22.19 -8.94 0.59
N ASN A 243 -22.36 -8.10 -0.43
CA ASN A 243 -22.80 -8.51 -1.77
C ASN A 243 -21.65 -8.60 -2.79
N LEU A 244 -20.55 -9.23 -2.41
CA LEU A 244 -19.36 -9.33 -3.24
C LEU A 244 -19.39 -10.52 -4.20
N LYS A 245 -18.90 -10.31 -5.42
CA LYS A 245 -18.73 -11.40 -6.41
C LYS A 245 -17.67 -12.38 -5.92
N LEU A 246 -18.03 -13.67 -5.85
CA LEU A 246 -17.06 -14.72 -5.56
C LEU A 246 -15.97 -14.78 -6.63
N THR A 247 -14.72 -14.85 -6.19
CA THR A 247 -13.53 -14.91 -7.05
C THR A 247 -12.56 -15.95 -6.50
N LEU A 248 -11.64 -16.46 -7.34
CA LEU A 248 -10.55 -17.35 -6.92
C LEU A 248 -10.97 -18.66 -6.20
N ASN A 249 -12.23 -19.10 -6.34
CA ASN A 249 -12.83 -20.19 -5.57
C ASN A 249 -12.81 -19.97 -4.05
N ASP A 250 -12.74 -18.72 -3.61
CA ASP A 250 -12.81 -18.36 -2.21
C ASP A 250 -14.26 -18.39 -1.69
N ASN A 251 -14.42 -18.62 -0.38
CA ASN A 251 -15.70 -18.41 0.29
C ASN A 251 -16.00 -16.91 0.46
N SER A 252 -17.25 -16.57 0.77
CA SER A 252 -17.69 -15.18 0.96
C SER A 252 -16.82 -14.42 1.97
N ASP A 253 -16.47 -15.05 3.09
CA ASP A 253 -15.69 -14.41 4.15
C ASP A 253 -14.29 -14.04 3.70
N ARG A 254 -13.64 -14.91 2.93
CA ARG A 254 -12.30 -14.66 2.39
C ARG A 254 -12.31 -13.61 1.29
N VAL A 255 -13.36 -13.57 0.47
CA VAL A 255 -13.57 -12.50 -0.53
C VAL A 255 -13.80 -11.16 0.17
N LYS A 256 -14.64 -11.13 1.20
CA LYS A 256 -14.90 -9.95 2.03
C LYS A 256 -13.63 -9.44 2.70
N TRP A 257 -12.86 -10.34 3.31
CA TRP A 257 -11.58 -10.02 3.92
C TRP A 257 -10.59 -9.38 2.93
N ARG A 258 -10.37 -10.01 1.77
CA ARG A 258 -9.48 -9.48 0.72
C ARG A 258 -9.95 -8.14 0.16
N THR A 259 -11.26 -7.99 -0.01
CA THR A 259 -11.84 -6.75 -0.52
C THR A 259 -11.65 -5.63 0.49
N LYS A 260 -11.93 -5.87 1.78
CA LYS A 260 -11.65 -4.93 2.86
C LYS A 260 -10.16 -4.56 2.91
N GLN A 261 -9.27 -5.55 2.84
CA GLN A 261 -7.82 -5.32 2.86
C GLN A 261 -7.36 -4.40 1.71
N ASN A 262 -7.93 -4.53 0.51
CA ASN A 262 -7.64 -3.61 -0.59
C ASN A 262 -8.08 -2.17 -0.28
N TYR A 263 -9.24 -1.99 0.38
CA TYR A 263 -9.68 -0.69 0.86
C TYR A 263 -8.76 -0.13 1.95
N ASP A 264 -8.31 -0.98 2.88
CA ASP A 264 -7.37 -0.64 3.95
C ASP A 264 -6.05 -0.08 3.37
N PHE A 265 -5.46 -0.80 2.41
CA PHE A 265 -4.21 -0.36 1.75
C PHE A 265 -4.41 0.91 0.94
N SER A 266 -5.54 1.03 0.23
CA SER A 266 -5.86 2.22 -0.57
C SER A 266 -5.99 3.46 0.31
N TYR A 267 -6.68 3.33 1.45
CA TYR A 267 -6.84 4.41 2.42
C TYR A 267 -5.49 4.89 2.94
N LEU A 268 -4.66 3.94 3.36
CA LEU A 268 -3.36 4.24 3.96
C LEU A 268 -2.38 4.86 2.95
N MET A 269 -2.39 4.37 1.71
CA MET A 269 -1.61 4.95 0.62
C MET A 269 -2.05 6.38 0.31
N MET A 270 -3.37 6.63 0.29
CA MET A 270 -3.90 7.99 0.10
C MET A 270 -3.53 8.92 1.25
N TYR A 271 -3.57 8.43 2.48
CA TYR A 271 -3.14 9.18 3.66
C TYR A 271 -1.66 9.61 3.57
N GLY A 272 -0.80 8.78 2.96
CA GLY A 272 0.62 9.06 2.74
C GLY A 272 0.95 9.86 1.47
N LEU A 273 0.02 9.99 0.52
CA LEU A 273 0.31 10.37 -0.87
C LEU A 273 1.07 11.70 -1.04
N SER A 274 0.74 12.72 -0.25
CA SER A 274 1.35 14.06 -0.34
C SER A 274 2.41 14.33 0.73
N ARG A 275 2.79 13.31 1.50
CA ARG A 275 3.57 13.48 2.74
C ARG A 275 5.01 13.01 2.61
N GLY A 276 5.31 12.21 1.60
CA GLY A 276 6.69 11.81 1.35
C GLY A 276 6.99 11.47 -0.09
N LYS A 277 8.29 11.36 -0.38
CA LYS A 277 8.79 11.02 -1.71
C LYS A 277 8.48 9.58 -2.10
N TYR A 278 8.56 8.66 -1.14
CA TYR A 278 8.26 7.24 -1.33
C TYR A 278 7.23 6.76 -0.32
N TYR A 279 6.44 5.76 -0.71
CA TYR A 279 5.51 5.05 0.17
C TYR A 279 5.85 3.57 0.18
N MET A 280 5.92 2.98 1.38
CA MET A 280 6.14 1.57 1.61
C MET A 280 4.95 0.97 2.36
N GLN A 281 4.31 -0.02 1.76
CA GLN A 281 3.24 -0.81 2.39
C GLN A 281 3.86 -2.01 3.10
N LEU A 282 3.64 -2.13 4.41
CA LEU A 282 4.02 -3.31 5.20
C LEU A 282 2.78 -4.06 5.69
N GLU A 283 3.01 -5.29 6.17
CA GLU A 283 2.08 -6.01 7.05
C GLU A 283 2.48 -5.73 8.52
N ASP A 284 1.60 -6.02 9.47
CA ASP A 284 1.83 -5.76 10.90
C ASP A 284 2.60 -6.88 11.62
N ASP A 285 3.13 -7.87 10.88
CA ASP A 285 3.90 -9.02 11.34
C ASP A 285 5.27 -9.13 10.64
N VAL A 286 5.92 -7.99 10.42
CA VAL A 286 7.23 -7.89 9.76
C VAL A 286 8.34 -7.59 10.76
N ILE A 287 9.46 -8.29 10.64
CA ILE A 287 10.68 -8.00 11.41
C ILE A 287 11.73 -7.43 10.45
N THR A 288 12.29 -6.28 10.79
CA THR A 288 13.31 -5.63 9.97
C THR A 288 14.72 -6.00 10.38
N LYS A 289 15.64 -5.86 9.42
CA LYS A 289 17.08 -5.97 9.64
C LYS A 289 17.69 -4.58 9.88
N PRO A 290 18.82 -4.49 10.59
CA PRO A 290 19.55 -3.23 10.72
C PRO A 290 19.81 -2.58 9.35
N ASN A 291 19.69 -1.25 9.28
CA ASN A 291 19.93 -0.46 8.06
C ASN A 291 18.98 -0.79 6.88
N TYR A 292 17.75 -1.25 7.16
CA TYR A 292 16.79 -1.59 6.11
C TYR A 292 16.43 -0.36 5.24
N VAL A 293 16.27 0.83 5.84
CA VAL A 293 15.94 2.07 5.11
C VAL A 293 17.06 2.39 4.12
N HIS A 294 18.31 2.49 4.58
CA HIS A 294 19.46 2.69 3.70
C HIS A 294 19.55 1.65 2.56
N THR A 295 19.27 0.38 2.85
CA THR A 295 19.27 -0.69 1.85
C THR A 295 18.20 -0.46 0.78
N ILE A 296 16.99 -0.06 1.19
CA ILE A 296 15.87 0.25 0.29
C ILE A 296 16.17 1.49 -0.54
N GLU A 297 16.67 2.56 0.07
CA GLU A 297 17.04 3.79 -0.65
C GLU A 297 18.13 3.54 -1.69
N THR A 298 19.12 2.72 -1.35
CA THR A 298 20.17 2.29 -2.29
C THR A 298 19.57 1.49 -3.45
N PHE A 299 18.67 0.55 -3.16
CA PHE A 299 17.98 -0.22 -4.19
C PHE A 299 17.15 0.68 -5.13
N ILE A 300 16.41 1.64 -4.57
CA ILE A 300 15.64 2.66 -5.30
C ILE A 300 16.56 3.47 -6.23
N ALA A 301 17.69 3.95 -5.72
CA ALA A 301 18.65 4.75 -6.48
C ALA A 301 19.26 3.98 -7.67
N GLN A 302 19.37 2.65 -7.56
CA GLN A 302 19.85 1.77 -8.63
C GLN A 302 18.81 1.58 -9.75
N GLN A 303 17.53 1.87 -9.53
CA GLN A 303 16.47 1.75 -10.55
C GLN A 303 16.38 2.98 -11.48
N ASN A 304 17.46 3.75 -11.63
CA ASN A 304 17.48 5.04 -12.33
C ASN A 304 17.31 4.98 -13.87
N THR A 305 17.17 3.78 -14.44
CA THR A 305 17.11 3.58 -15.90
C THR A 305 15.70 3.54 -16.46
N GLN A 306 14.67 3.37 -15.62
CA GLN A 306 13.26 3.38 -16.02
C GLN A 306 12.42 4.09 -14.96
N ASP A 307 11.42 4.86 -15.39
CA ASP A 307 10.34 5.27 -14.50
C ASP A 307 9.73 4.01 -13.85
N TRP A 308 9.32 4.06 -12.59
CA TRP A 308 8.66 2.93 -11.94
C TRP A 308 7.56 3.43 -11.01
N PHE A 309 6.50 2.63 -10.88
CA PHE A 309 5.38 2.91 -9.99
C PHE A 309 5.43 2.07 -8.71
N LEU A 310 5.87 0.81 -8.83
CA LEU A 310 5.94 -0.15 -7.74
C LEU A 310 7.29 -0.85 -7.82
N LEU A 311 7.95 -0.95 -6.67
CA LEU A 311 9.14 -1.73 -6.48
C LEU A 311 8.85 -2.84 -5.47
N GLU A 312 9.29 -4.04 -5.80
CA GLU A 312 9.22 -5.20 -4.92
C GLU A 312 10.65 -5.62 -4.59
N PHE A 313 10.96 -5.64 -3.30
CA PHE A 313 12.31 -5.85 -2.76
C PHE A 313 12.42 -7.16 -1.94
N SER A 314 11.33 -7.93 -1.86
CA SER A 314 11.29 -9.28 -1.26
C SER A 314 10.82 -10.31 -2.28
N SER A 315 11.39 -11.52 -2.25
CA SER A 315 11.09 -12.60 -3.19
C SER A 315 9.81 -13.38 -2.88
N LEU A 316 9.23 -13.16 -1.69
CA LEU A 316 7.87 -13.54 -1.34
C LEU A 316 7.13 -12.25 -0.97
N GLY A 317 5.85 -12.14 -1.27
CA GLY A 317 4.95 -11.12 -0.71
C GLY A 317 4.73 -11.26 0.81
N ARG A 318 5.76 -11.65 1.54
CA ARG A 318 5.99 -11.68 2.99
C ARG A 318 7.43 -11.20 3.16
N LEU A 319 7.64 -10.08 3.85
CA LEU A 319 8.91 -9.36 3.86
C LEU A 319 9.95 -9.96 4.83
N ILE A 320 11.18 -10.11 4.28
CA ILE A 320 12.58 -9.94 4.80
C ILE A 320 13.04 -10.57 6.12
#